data_AF-A0A3R0FW72-F1
#
_entry.id   AF-A0A3R0FW72-F1
#
_cell.length_a   1.000
_cell.length_b   1.000
_cell.length_c   1.000
_cell.angle_alpha   90.00
_cell.angle_beta   90.00
_cell.angle_gamma   90.00
#
_symmetry.space_group_name_H-M   'P 1'
#
loop_
_entity.id
_entity.type
_entity.pdbx_description
1 polymer ?
#
loop_
_entity_poly.entity_id
_entity_poly.type
_entity_poly.pdbx_seq_one_letter_code
_entity_poly.pdbx_strand_id
1 'polypeptide(L)'
;TAVQHVPEKESIVDNGAHFDPLPGTTNGIIPPAVQHLVVDTDNDSILYQAKAKWDTPRVVKGVRFVVRLTTGSGKEGDPVRLVTTATTSETEYAFHELPLGDYTLTVRAINGFGQQGEPASVA
;
A
#
# COMPACT_ATOMS: atom_id res chain seq x y z
N THR A 1 25.06 52.66 37.80
CA THR A 1 25.39 51.29 37.37
C THR A 1 24.77 50.31 38.33
N ALA A 2 24.08 49.31 37.78
CA ALA A 2 23.40 48.17 38.41
C ALA A 2 22.30 48.48 39.45
N VAL A 3 21.04 48.20 39.07
CA VAL A 3 20.01 47.73 40.01
C VAL A 3 19.07 46.75 39.31
N GLN A 4 18.63 45.79 40.10
CA GLN A 4 17.99 44.53 39.78
C GLN A 4 16.51 44.57 40.22
N HIS A 5 15.63 43.91 39.44
CA HIS A 5 14.27 43.38 39.76
C HIS A 5 13.11 44.39 40.08
N VAL A 6 12.07 44.53 39.22
CA VAL A 6 10.70 43.90 39.24
C VAL A 6 9.60 44.87 39.74
N PRO A 7 8.25 44.71 39.56
CA PRO A 7 7.37 43.78 38.81
C PRO A 7 6.29 44.51 37.92
N GLU A 8 5.31 43.74 37.39
CA GLU A 8 3.92 44.12 37.04
C GLU A 8 3.62 44.82 35.70
N LYS A 9 3.08 44.02 34.76
CA LYS A 9 1.75 44.33 34.23
C LYS A 9 1.02 43.05 33.83
N GLU A 10 0.13 42.61 34.70
CA GLU A 10 -0.91 41.65 34.35
C GLU A 10 -1.90 42.23 33.33
N SER A 11 -2.49 41.28 32.59
CA SER A 11 -3.82 41.33 31.97
C SER A 11 -3.93 41.95 30.58
N ILE A 12 -3.80 41.10 29.55
CA ILE A 12 -4.86 40.95 28.54
C ILE A 12 -5.08 39.45 28.30
N VAL A 13 -6.26 39.04 28.75
CA VAL A 13 -7.07 37.88 28.40
C VAL A 13 -6.62 36.99 27.23
N ASP A 14 -6.42 35.73 27.60
CA ASP A 14 -6.74 34.49 26.89
C ASP A 14 -7.50 34.65 25.55
N ASN A 15 -6.74 34.77 24.47
CA ASN A 15 -7.08 34.13 23.20
C ASN A 15 -5.76 33.80 22.49
N GLY A 16 -4.85 33.16 23.23
CA GLY A 16 -3.68 32.56 22.63
C GLY A 16 -4.19 31.59 21.59
N ALA A 17 -3.83 31.80 20.33
CA ALA A 17 -4.03 30.81 19.30
C ALA A 17 -3.51 29.49 19.87
N HIS A 18 -4.44 28.60 20.18
CA HIS A 18 -4.12 27.24 20.51
C HIS A 18 -3.56 26.66 19.22
N PHE A 19 -2.24 26.75 19.08
CA PHE A 19 -1.54 25.93 18.13
C PHE A 19 -1.54 24.55 18.75
N ASP A 20 -2.63 23.82 18.53
CA ASP A 20 -2.50 22.38 18.41
C ASP A 20 -1.28 22.17 17.50
N PRO A 21 -0.20 21.51 17.96
CA PRO A 21 0.80 21.09 17.01
C PRO A 21 0.04 20.22 16.02
N LEU A 22 -0.16 20.74 14.81
CA LEU A 22 -0.69 19.97 13.70
C LEU A 22 0.02 18.62 13.79
N PRO A 23 -0.70 17.50 14.06
CA PRO A 23 -0.07 16.21 14.11
C PRO A 23 0.65 16.08 12.78
N GLY A 24 1.98 16.00 12.86
CA GLY A 24 2.88 16.51 11.83
C GLY A 24 2.34 16.26 10.43
N THR A 25 2.30 17.28 9.58
CA THR A 25 1.98 17.10 8.16
C THR A 25 3.02 16.16 7.59
N THR A 26 2.77 14.86 7.73
CA THR A 26 3.54 13.83 7.10
C THR A 26 3.28 14.11 5.64
N ASN A 27 4.27 14.66 4.95
CA ASN A 27 4.34 14.75 3.50
C ASN A 27 4.38 13.32 2.92
N GLY A 28 3.41 12.49 3.31
CA GLY A 28 3.31 11.08 3.04
C GLY A 28 2.67 10.96 1.68
N ILE A 29 3.51 10.74 0.67
CA ILE A 29 3.02 10.51 -0.68
C ILE A 29 2.19 9.23 -0.64
N ILE A 30 0.87 9.39 -0.74
CA ILE A 30 -0.07 8.27 -0.84
C ILE A 30 0.32 7.47 -2.09
N PRO A 31 0.64 6.16 -1.96
CA PRO A 31 0.97 5.33 -3.11
C PRO A 31 -0.16 5.33 -4.15
N PRO A 32 0.17 5.24 -5.45
CA PRO A 32 -0.85 5.25 -6.51
C PRO A 32 -1.77 4.02 -6.42
N ALA A 33 -2.97 4.15 -6.98
CA ALA A 33 -3.84 3.00 -7.24
C ALA A 33 -3.22 2.09 -8.31
N VAL A 34 -3.45 0.79 -8.20
CA VAL A 34 -3.14 -0.16 -9.27
C VAL A 34 -4.29 -0.18 -10.28
N GLN A 35 -3.99 -0.16 -11.58
CA GLN A 35 -4.97 -0.12 -12.66
C GLN A 35 -4.61 -1.14 -13.75
N HIS A 36 -5.59 -1.50 -14.58
CA HIS A 36 -5.43 -2.43 -15.71
C HIS A 36 -4.67 -3.73 -15.35
N LEU A 37 -4.94 -4.28 -14.16
CA LEU A 37 -4.36 -5.54 -13.76
C LEU A 37 -4.86 -6.64 -14.69
N VAL A 38 -3.94 -7.24 -15.43
CA VAL A 38 -4.19 -8.35 -16.35
C VAL A 38 -3.27 -9.51 -16.03
N VAL A 39 -3.72 -10.73 -16.31
CA VAL A 39 -2.97 -11.96 -16.11
C VAL A 39 -3.02 -12.78 -17.39
N ASP A 40 -1.85 -13.09 -17.93
CA ASP A 40 -1.68 -14.04 -19.02
C ASP A 40 -1.26 -15.38 -18.44
N THR A 41 -1.93 -16.47 -18.78
CA THR A 41 -1.57 -17.82 -18.34
C THR A 41 -0.93 -18.61 -19.47
N ASP A 42 0.12 -19.35 -19.15
CA ASP A 42 0.76 -20.31 -20.03
C ASP A 42 0.57 -21.72 -19.43
N ASN A 43 0.02 -22.61 -20.25
CA ASN A 43 -0.35 -23.98 -19.89
C ASN A 43 0.53 -25.03 -20.57
N ASP A 44 1.65 -24.64 -21.19
CA ASP A 44 2.55 -25.55 -21.91
C ASP A 44 3.39 -26.47 -20.97
N SER A 45 3.05 -26.53 -19.68
CA SER A 45 3.75 -27.32 -18.66
C SER A 45 2.77 -27.99 -17.69
N ILE A 46 3.23 -29.08 -17.06
CA ILE A 46 2.53 -29.80 -15.99
C ILE A 46 2.25 -28.87 -14.79
N LEU A 47 3.06 -27.82 -14.64
CA LEU A 47 2.83 -26.74 -13.69
C LEU A 47 2.50 -25.45 -14.45
N TYR A 48 1.40 -24.80 -14.07
CA TYR A 48 0.92 -23.59 -14.74
C TYR A 48 1.82 -22.40 -14.42
N GLN A 49 2.01 -21.54 -15.42
CA GLN A 49 2.67 -20.26 -15.27
C GLN A 49 1.65 -19.15 -15.50
N ALA A 50 1.79 -18.05 -14.74
CA ALA A 50 0.95 -16.89 -14.90
C ALA A 50 1.81 -15.62 -14.84
N LYS A 51 1.64 -14.71 -15.79
CA LYS A 51 2.30 -13.42 -15.80
C LYS A 51 1.27 -12.32 -15.56
N ALA A 52 1.41 -11.63 -14.44
CA ALA A 52 0.62 -10.45 -14.11
C ALA A 52 1.31 -9.18 -14.59
N LYS A 53 0.54 -8.24 -15.14
CA LYS A 53 0.96 -6.90 -15.50
C LYS A 53 -0.08 -5.88 -15.04
N TRP A 54 0.36 -4.69 -14.68
CA TRP A 54 -0.53 -3.62 -14.24
C TRP A 54 0.08 -2.26 -14.54
N ASP A 55 -0.74 -1.22 -14.40
CA ASP A 55 -0.33 0.17 -14.51
C ASP A 55 -0.54 0.92 -13.19
N THR A 56 0.04 2.12 -13.12
CA THR A 56 -0.29 3.11 -12.11
C THR A 56 -0.52 4.47 -12.79
N PRO A 57 -1.47 5.28 -12.32
CA PRO A 57 -1.76 6.59 -12.93
C PRO A 57 -0.63 7.61 -12.73
N ARG A 58 0.35 7.30 -11.85
CA ARG A 58 1.53 8.12 -11.59
C ARG A 58 2.65 7.26 -11.04
N VAL A 59 3.89 7.60 -11.37
CA VAL A 59 5.07 7.00 -10.76
C VAL A 59 5.45 7.79 -9.52
N VAL A 60 5.50 7.09 -8.38
CA VAL A 60 5.93 7.67 -7.11
C VAL A 60 7.22 6.99 -6.67
N LYS A 61 8.25 7.79 -6.38
CA LYS A 61 9.54 7.27 -5.91
C LYS A 61 9.37 6.51 -4.59
N GLY A 62 10.02 5.34 -4.51
CA GLY A 62 10.01 4.52 -3.29
C GLY A 62 8.73 3.71 -3.08
N VAL A 63 7.83 3.67 -4.07
CA VAL A 63 6.72 2.71 -4.09
C VAL A 63 7.23 1.35 -4.55
N ARG A 64 6.72 0.31 -3.88
CA ARG A 64 6.81 -1.10 -4.29
C ARG A 64 5.41 -1.68 -4.35
N PHE A 65 5.26 -2.84 -4.95
CA PHE A 65 3.99 -3.54 -5.08
C PHE A 65 4.04 -4.83 -4.30
N VAL A 66 3.05 -5.03 -3.42
CA VAL A 66 2.77 -6.33 -2.83
C VAL A 66 1.82 -7.06 -3.77
N VAL A 67 2.24 -8.23 -4.20
CA VAL A 67 1.51 -9.13 -5.07
C VAL A 67 1.08 -10.32 -4.22
N ARG A 68 -0.23 -10.56 -4.09
CA ARG A 68 -0.79 -11.61 -3.24
C ARG A 68 -1.70 -12.51 -4.05
N LEU A 69 -1.36 -13.79 -4.11
CA LEU A 69 -2.18 -14.82 -4.74
C LEU A 69 -2.86 -15.65 -3.65
N THR A 70 -4.17 -15.77 -3.72
CA THR A 70 -4.98 -16.59 -2.81
C THR A 70 -5.82 -17.59 -3.58
N THR A 71 -6.23 -18.67 -2.91
CA THR A 71 -7.19 -19.64 -3.44
C THR A 71 -8.35 -19.79 -2.46
N GLY A 72 -9.44 -20.42 -2.90
CA GLY A 72 -10.66 -20.56 -2.12
C GLY A 72 -11.56 -19.33 -2.21
N SER A 73 -12.87 -19.58 -2.21
CA SER A 73 -13.92 -18.58 -2.46
C SER A 73 -14.30 -17.75 -1.22
N GLY A 74 -13.79 -18.10 -0.04
CA GLY A 74 -14.15 -17.46 1.23
C GLY A 74 -15.55 -17.82 1.73
N LYS A 75 -16.20 -18.79 1.10
CA LYS A 75 -17.52 -19.30 1.51
C LYS A 75 -17.37 -20.33 2.63
N GLU A 76 -18.49 -20.63 3.28
CA GLU A 76 -18.54 -21.71 4.28
C GLU A 76 -18.06 -23.03 3.65
N GLY A 77 -17.05 -23.66 4.28
CA GLY A 77 -16.40 -24.87 3.77
C GLY A 77 -15.25 -24.65 2.79
N ASP A 78 -15.04 -23.42 2.31
CA ASP A 78 -13.98 -23.07 1.35
C ASP A 78 -13.28 -21.73 1.73
N PRO A 79 -12.47 -21.73 2.80
CA PRO A 79 -11.84 -20.52 3.30
C PRO A 79 -10.76 -20.02 2.32
N VAL A 80 -10.59 -18.69 2.25
CA VAL A 80 -9.48 -18.08 1.50
C VAL A 80 -8.15 -18.50 2.12
N ARG A 81 -7.26 -19.08 1.32
CA ARG A 81 -5.90 -19.49 1.71
C ARG A 81 -4.88 -18.70 0.92
N LEU A 82 -3.80 -18.30 1.59
CA LEU A 82 -2.66 -17.69 0.93
C LEU A 82 -1.89 -18.76 0.14
N VAL A 83 -1.65 -18.51 -1.13
CA VAL A 83 -0.84 -19.35 -2.01
C VAL A 83 0.57 -18.78 -2.07
N THR A 84 0.69 -17.51 -2.45
CA THR A 84 1.98 -16.81 -2.45
C THR A 84 1.84 -15.32 -2.19
N THR A 85 2.91 -14.72 -1.70
CA THR A 85 3.04 -13.28 -1.56
C THR A 85 4.45 -12.85 -1.95
N ALA A 86 4.56 -11.77 -2.72
CA ALA A 86 5.83 -11.22 -3.17
C ALA A 86 5.81 -9.70 -3.10
N THR A 87 6.99 -9.09 -3.06
CA THR A 87 7.15 -7.64 -3.20
C THR A 87 8.08 -7.35 -4.37
N THR A 88 7.67 -6.46 -5.26
CA THR A 88 8.46 -6.06 -6.45
C THR A 88 8.44 -4.54 -6.64
N SER A 89 9.48 -3.98 -7.27
CA SER A 89 9.47 -2.59 -7.78
C SER A 89 8.87 -2.49 -9.18
N GLU A 90 8.81 -3.60 -9.91
CA GLU A 90 8.31 -3.66 -11.27
C GLU A 90 6.78 -3.60 -11.31
N THR A 91 6.23 -3.28 -12.47
CA THR A 91 4.79 -3.32 -12.74
C THR A 91 4.34 -4.64 -13.38
N GLU A 92 5.15 -5.68 -13.18
CA GLU A 92 4.85 -7.05 -13.59
C GLU A 92 5.41 -8.06 -12.59
N TYR A 93 4.79 -9.24 -12.57
CA TYR A 93 5.27 -10.38 -11.77
C TYR A 93 4.90 -11.71 -12.43
N ALA A 94 5.86 -12.63 -12.48
CA ALA A 94 5.64 -13.97 -13.00
C ALA A 94 5.50 -14.96 -11.83
N PHE A 95 4.41 -15.72 -11.84
CA PHE A 95 4.20 -16.87 -11.01
C PHE A 95 4.61 -18.12 -11.77
N HIS A 96 5.28 -19.01 -11.06
CA HIS A 96 5.69 -20.31 -11.57
C HIS A 96 5.17 -21.39 -10.63
N GLU A 97 5.15 -22.63 -11.12
CA GLU A 97 4.83 -23.80 -10.32
C GLU A 97 3.43 -23.78 -9.69
N LEU A 98 2.46 -23.11 -10.34
CA LEU A 98 1.10 -23.05 -9.83
C LEU A 98 0.36 -24.38 -10.08
N PRO A 99 -0.20 -25.01 -9.03
CA PRO A 99 -1.16 -26.10 -9.21
C PRO A 99 -2.36 -25.63 -10.04
N LEU A 100 -3.09 -26.58 -10.64
CA LEU A 100 -4.38 -26.26 -11.23
C LEU A 100 -5.37 -25.85 -10.13
N GLY A 101 -6.05 -24.72 -10.30
CA GLY A 101 -7.08 -24.26 -9.38
C GLY A 101 -7.58 -22.85 -9.66
N ASP A 102 -8.60 -22.44 -8.91
CA ASP A 102 -9.09 -21.08 -8.91
C ASP A 102 -8.24 -20.20 -7.99
N TYR A 103 -7.82 -19.06 -8.51
CA TYR A 103 -6.98 -18.12 -7.79
C TYR A 103 -7.55 -16.72 -7.85
N THR A 104 -7.34 -15.95 -6.79
CA THR A 104 -7.55 -14.50 -6.81
C THR A 104 -6.21 -13.82 -6.62
N LEU A 105 -5.81 -13.02 -7.60
CA LEU A 105 -4.66 -12.14 -7.53
C LEU A 105 -5.09 -10.79 -6.99
N THR A 106 -4.34 -10.26 -6.04
CA THR A 106 -4.45 -8.87 -5.57
C THR A 106 -3.09 -8.19 -5.63
N VAL A 107 -3.01 -7.02 -6.22
CA VAL A 107 -1.79 -6.19 -6.28
C VAL A 107 -2.06 -4.87 -5.58
N ARG A 108 -1.13 -4.42 -4.73
CA ARG A 108 -1.25 -3.18 -3.98
C ARG A 108 0.07 -2.43 -3.89
N ALA A 109 0.03 -1.14 -4.18
CA ALA A 109 1.17 -0.24 -3.98
C ALA A 109 1.41 0.05 -2.48
N ILE A 110 2.66 0.03 -2.05
CA ILE A 110 3.11 0.36 -0.70
C ILE A 110 4.33 1.30 -0.77
N ASN A 111 4.47 2.24 0.16
CA ASN A 111 5.69 3.05 0.29
C ASN A 111 6.54 2.65 1.50
N GLY A 112 7.70 3.29 1.68
CA GLY A 112 8.61 3.04 2.80
C GLY A 112 8.04 3.37 4.19
N PHE A 113 6.92 4.08 4.26
CA PHE A 113 6.22 4.41 5.51
C PHE A 113 5.08 3.42 5.83
N GLY A 114 4.92 2.36 5.03
CA GLY A 114 3.84 1.40 5.19
C GLY A 114 2.47 1.91 4.74
N GLN A 115 2.39 3.13 4.17
CA GLN A 115 1.17 3.61 3.54
C GLN A 115 0.87 2.76 2.31
N GLN A 116 -0.41 2.62 1.99
CA GLN A 116 -0.87 1.77 0.92
C GLN A 116 -1.77 2.53 -0.05
N GLY A 117 -1.68 2.18 -1.33
CA GLY A 117 -2.62 2.63 -2.36
C GLY A 117 -3.82 1.69 -2.49
N GLU A 118 -4.79 2.11 -3.30
CA GLU A 118 -5.92 1.25 -3.65
C GLU A 118 -5.44 -0.01 -4.40
N PRO A 119 -5.88 -1.21 -4.01
CA PRO A 119 -5.52 -2.45 -4.70
C PRO A 119 -6.27 -2.60 -6.03
N ALA A 120 -5.76 -3.47 -6.88
CA ALA A 120 -6.53 -4.11 -7.94
C ALA A 120 -6.58 -5.63 -7.69
N SER A 121 -7.69 -6.27 -8.05
CA SER A 121 -7.86 -7.71 -7.94
C SER A 121 -8.47 -8.30 -9.20
N VAL A 122 -8.04 -9.52 -9.54
CA VAL A 122 -8.61 -10.35 -10.61
C VAL A 122 -8.72 -11.79 -10.08
N ALA A 123 -9.72 -12.52 -10.56
CA ALA A 123 -9.97 -13.92 -10.22
C ALA A 123 -10.06 -14.77 -11.49
#